data_AF-A0AA42ZHF1-F1
#
_entry.id   AF-A0AA42ZHF1-F1
#
_cell.length_a   1.000
_cell.length_b   1.000
_cell.length_c   1.000
_cell.angle_alpha   90.00
_cell.angle_beta   90.00
_cell.angle_gamma   90.00
#
_symmetry.space_group_name_H-M   'P 1'
#
loop_
_entity.id
_entity.type
_entity.pdbx_description
1 polymer ?
#
loop_
_entity_poly.entity_id
_entity_poly.type
_entity_poly.pdbx_seq_one_letter_code
_entity_poly.pdbx_strand_id
1 'polypeptide(L)'
;MKKKFIGVTHLDVHFPTKQDVLLFDHIAVGSLSKTRADIHDLEAAAAIDYLTQEGVVIDAFQNAGLDAELGPLEQQYTDHASVNAILSVILSNASKEPRLLEQMSSRQSVQDLVNSFAAIAQINRQQVSESVYMLFKKLHGRLGGAQSTDLETHQRDFHSAFLCSVARAKSVSLSGKPEFDAVPLIHYPHHDDLLMPSARENVVANVVIKNMPTPSPDTPWEAVMDFRGHPDTQRRLFDFRYWMGKVAKELAVDTTSVSELEQELDYLTHEYTEHMKLAKLKIESTTAETLITLIAEVAEDVIKLKFKDAVKAVFSLRHRKIALLEAERQAPGREIAYLVEAARVFGNS
;
A
#
# COMPACT_ATOMS: atom_id res chain seq x y z
N MET A 1 17.75 -10.85 8.17
CA MET A 1 17.27 -10.86 6.77
C MET A 1 16.36 -9.66 6.58
N LYS A 2 16.46 -8.91 5.47
CA LYS A 2 15.59 -7.76 5.21
C LYS A 2 14.17 -8.29 4.93
N LYS A 3 13.18 -7.86 5.71
CA LYS A 3 11.77 -8.16 5.45
C LYS A 3 11.34 -7.49 4.15
N LYS A 4 10.56 -8.21 3.34
CA LYS A 4 9.90 -7.66 2.15
C LYS A 4 8.60 -6.98 2.56
N PHE A 5 8.40 -5.75 2.11
CA PHE A 5 7.19 -4.98 2.39
C PHE A 5 6.12 -5.29 1.34
N ILE A 6 4.99 -5.85 1.75
CA ILE A 6 3.97 -6.40 0.86
C ILE A 6 2.65 -5.64 1.04
N GLY A 7 2.12 -5.11 -0.06
CA GLY A 7 0.74 -4.66 -0.11
C GLY A 7 -0.17 -5.83 -0.46
N VAL A 8 -1.29 -6.03 0.22
CA VAL A 8 -2.22 -7.14 -0.05
C VAL A 8 -3.56 -6.60 -0.47
N THR A 9 -4.09 -7.05 -1.60
CA THR A 9 -5.39 -6.58 -2.10
C THR A 9 -6.15 -7.60 -2.94
N HIS A 10 -7.36 -7.22 -3.34
CA HIS A 10 -8.14 -7.88 -4.37
C HIS A 10 -8.39 -6.88 -5.50
N LEU A 11 -8.22 -7.28 -6.77
CA LEU A 11 -8.27 -6.32 -7.88
C LEU A 11 -9.66 -5.72 -8.09
N ASP A 12 -10.73 -6.41 -7.67
CA ASP A 12 -12.09 -5.86 -7.66
C ASP A 12 -12.28 -4.72 -6.64
N VAL A 13 -11.37 -4.58 -5.67
CA VAL A 13 -11.41 -3.53 -4.64
C VAL A 13 -10.39 -2.44 -4.94
N HIS A 14 -9.15 -2.83 -5.23
CA HIS A 14 -8.07 -1.89 -5.49
C HIS A 14 -7.13 -2.45 -6.54
N PHE A 15 -6.99 -1.69 -7.61
CA PHE A 15 -6.07 -2.02 -8.68
C PHE A 15 -4.68 -1.43 -8.37
N PRO A 16 -3.58 -2.22 -8.44
CA PRO A 16 -2.23 -1.75 -8.20
C PRO A 16 -1.88 -0.52 -9.04
N THR A 17 -1.53 0.58 -8.37
CA THR A 17 -1.15 1.83 -9.01
C THR A 17 0.37 1.99 -9.07
N LYS A 18 0.86 2.93 -9.89
CA LYS A 18 2.28 3.32 -9.89
C LYS A 18 2.74 3.81 -8.51
N GLN A 19 1.85 4.47 -7.76
CA GLN A 19 2.08 4.94 -6.40
C GLN A 19 2.31 3.76 -5.42
N ASP A 20 1.48 2.71 -5.50
CA ASP A 20 1.67 1.49 -4.70
C ASP A 20 3.01 0.84 -5.02
N VAL A 21 3.35 0.74 -6.31
CA VAL A 21 4.58 0.09 -6.75
C VAL A 21 5.81 0.84 -6.26
N LEU A 22 5.77 2.18 -6.14
CA LEU A 22 6.84 2.93 -5.49
C LEU A 22 7.06 2.49 -4.03
N LEU A 23 6.01 2.16 -3.29
CA LEU A 23 6.14 1.87 -1.86
C LEU A 23 6.42 0.40 -1.56
N PHE A 24 5.83 -0.54 -2.30
CA PHE A 24 5.86 -1.97 -1.97
C PHE A 24 6.93 -2.74 -2.74
N ASP A 25 7.52 -3.76 -2.10
CA ASP A 25 8.39 -4.72 -2.79
C ASP A 25 7.56 -5.63 -3.69
N HIS A 26 6.43 -6.11 -3.12
CA HIS A 26 5.45 -6.91 -3.83
C HIS A 26 4.03 -6.44 -3.51
N ILE A 27 3.13 -6.62 -4.46
CA ILE A 27 1.69 -6.44 -4.29
C ILE A 27 1.04 -7.80 -4.48
N ALA A 28 0.58 -8.39 -3.39
CA ALA A 28 -0.03 -9.70 -3.37
C ALA A 28 -1.53 -9.56 -3.65
N VAL A 29 -2.00 -10.20 -4.72
CA VAL A 29 -3.39 -10.04 -5.18
C VAL A 29 -4.18 -11.34 -5.11
N GLY A 30 -5.50 -11.19 -4.95
CA GLY A 30 -6.52 -12.24 -5.09
C GLY A 30 -6.48 -12.96 -6.44
N SER A 31 -6.14 -14.27 -6.43
CA SER A 31 -6.32 -15.22 -7.54
C SER A 31 -6.03 -14.65 -8.93
N LEU A 32 -4.75 -14.47 -9.30
CA LEU A 32 -4.34 -13.84 -10.56
C LEU A 32 -4.99 -14.45 -11.80
N SER A 33 -5.13 -15.78 -11.82
CA SER A 33 -5.67 -16.52 -12.97
C SER A 33 -7.13 -16.19 -13.28
N LYS A 34 -7.98 -16.14 -12.24
CA LYS A 34 -9.39 -15.76 -12.38
C LYS A 34 -9.52 -14.29 -12.77
N THR A 35 -8.74 -13.45 -12.09
CA THR A 35 -8.86 -12.01 -12.25
C THR A 35 -8.39 -11.51 -13.61
N ARG A 36 -7.38 -12.15 -14.23
CA ARG A 36 -6.98 -11.84 -15.62
C ARG A 36 -8.10 -12.06 -16.63
N ALA A 37 -8.97 -13.05 -16.41
CA ALA A 37 -10.08 -13.32 -17.33
C ALA A 37 -11.22 -12.28 -17.19
N ASP A 38 -11.33 -11.65 -16.02
CA ASP A 38 -12.43 -10.75 -15.66
C ASP A 38 -12.09 -9.26 -15.84
N ILE A 39 -10.82 -8.91 -16.08
CA ILE A 39 -10.41 -7.52 -16.38
C ILE A 39 -10.84 -7.14 -17.81
N HIS A 40 -11.85 -6.27 -17.91
CA HIS A 40 -12.32 -5.75 -19.19
C HIS A 40 -11.46 -4.59 -19.75
N ASP A 41 -10.64 -3.96 -18.90
CA ASP A 41 -9.74 -2.89 -19.29
C ASP A 41 -8.40 -3.46 -19.80
N LEU A 42 -8.14 -3.33 -21.10
CA LEU A 42 -6.94 -3.84 -21.75
C LEU A 42 -5.65 -3.20 -21.20
N GLU A 43 -5.70 -1.93 -20.80
CA GLU A 43 -4.53 -1.23 -20.25
C GLU A 43 -4.21 -1.76 -18.85
N ALA A 44 -5.24 -1.92 -18.02
CA ALA A 44 -5.12 -2.54 -16.71
C ALA A 44 -4.60 -3.99 -16.82
N ALA A 45 -5.15 -4.80 -17.73
CA ALA A 45 -4.68 -6.17 -17.93
C ALA A 45 -3.19 -6.21 -18.33
N ALA A 46 -2.78 -5.36 -19.28
CA ALA A 46 -1.38 -5.25 -19.69
C ALA A 46 -0.45 -4.81 -18.54
N ALA A 47 -0.91 -3.88 -17.71
CA ALA A 47 -0.17 -3.45 -16.52
C ALA A 47 0.02 -4.59 -15.50
N ILE A 48 -1.02 -5.38 -15.21
CA ILE A 48 -0.90 -6.56 -14.33
C ILE A 48 0.08 -7.58 -14.91
N ASP A 49 0.02 -7.83 -16.21
CA ASP A 49 0.91 -8.79 -16.86
C ASP A 49 2.36 -8.33 -16.77
N TYR A 50 2.65 -7.07 -17.09
CA TYR A 50 3.97 -6.46 -16.93
C TYR A 50 4.46 -6.57 -15.47
N LEU A 51 3.65 -6.12 -14.51
CA LEU A 51 4.03 -6.15 -13.09
C LEU A 51 4.21 -7.57 -12.55
N THR A 52 3.50 -8.55 -13.09
CA THR A 52 3.70 -9.96 -12.74
C THR A 52 5.03 -10.48 -13.29
N GLN A 53 5.37 -10.13 -14.53
CA GLN A 53 6.64 -10.50 -15.17
C GLN A 53 7.85 -9.91 -14.41
N GLU A 54 7.73 -8.65 -13.96
CA GLU A 54 8.73 -7.98 -13.11
C GLU A 54 8.75 -8.50 -11.65
N GLY A 55 7.87 -9.45 -11.30
CA GLY A 55 7.76 -10.03 -9.96
C GLY A 55 7.26 -9.06 -8.89
N VAL A 56 6.67 -7.92 -9.29
CA VAL A 56 6.07 -6.94 -8.39
C VAL A 56 4.70 -7.43 -7.95
N VAL A 57 3.84 -7.85 -8.88
CA VAL A 57 2.53 -8.44 -8.54
C VAL A 57 2.70 -9.95 -8.39
N ILE A 58 2.21 -10.49 -7.28
CA ILE A 58 2.29 -11.92 -6.96
C ILE A 58 0.93 -12.49 -6.56
N ASP A 59 0.69 -13.77 -6.82
CA ASP A 59 -0.53 -14.43 -6.35
C ASP A 59 -0.41 -14.72 -4.85
N ALA A 60 -1.21 -14.03 -4.03
CA ALA A 60 -1.17 -14.22 -2.58
C ALA A 60 -1.79 -15.57 -2.16
N PHE A 61 -2.69 -16.12 -2.97
CA PHE A 61 -3.62 -17.17 -2.57
C PHE A 61 -3.26 -18.55 -3.12
N GLN A 62 -2.35 -18.65 -4.08
CA GLN A 62 -1.98 -19.94 -4.67
C GLN A 62 -1.20 -20.90 -3.77
N ASN A 63 -0.65 -20.48 -2.61
CA ASN A 63 0.23 -21.34 -1.81
C ASN A 63 0.14 -21.18 -0.28
N ALA A 64 -0.89 -20.52 0.24
CA ALA A 64 -1.12 -20.56 1.68
C ALA A 64 -2.18 -21.61 1.97
N GLY A 65 -1.73 -22.82 2.30
CA GLY A 65 -2.60 -23.74 3.01
C GLY A 65 -3.15 -23.00 4.23
N LEU A 66 -4.46 -22.79 4.26
CA LEU A 66 -5.22 -22.46 5.47
C LEU A 66 -5.29 -23.70 6.36
N ASP A 67 -4.17 -24.40 6.51
CA ASP A 67 -4.05 -25.68 7.22
C ASP A 67 -3.38 -25.50 8.59
N ALA A 68 -2.89 -24.29 8.88
CA ALA A 68 -2.40 -23.90 10.21
C ALA A 68 -3.55 -23.31 11.06
N GLU A 69 -3.46 -23.48 12.38
CA GLU A 69 -4.31 -22.76 13.32
C GLU A 69 -4.12 -21.24 13.13
N LEU A 70 -5.21 -20.53 12.86
CA LEU A 70 -5.18 -19.08 12.66
C LEU A 70 -4.90 -18.38 13.97
N GLY A 71 -4.05 -17.34 13.94
CA GLY A 71 -3.88 -16.46 15.09
C GLY A 71 -5.19 -15.70 15.40
N PRO A 72 -5.40 -15.18 16.62
CA PRO A 72 -6.67 -14.55 17.01
C PRO A 72 -7.14 -13.42 16.08
N LEU A 73 -6.20 -12.57 15.63
CA LEU A 73 -6.52 -11.45 14.72
C LEU A 73 -6.81 -11.93 13.29
N GLU A 74 -6.10 -12.95 12.82
CA GLU A 74 -6.35 -13.57 11.51
C GLU A 74 -7.72 -14.28 11.50
N GLN A 75 -8.06 -14.97 12.60
CA GLN A 75 -9.37 -15.58 12.81
C GLN A 75 -10.48 -14.52 12.80
N GLN A 76 -10.30 -13.41 13.51
CA GLN A 76 -11.26 -12.31 13.53
C GLN A 76 -11.57 -11.80 12.11
N TYR A 77 -10.54 -11.56 11.29
CA TYR A 77 -10.75 -11.12 9.90
C TYR A 77 -11.36 -12.20 9.01
N THR A 78 -11.04 -13.47 9.26
CA THR A 78 -11.61 -14.61 8.54
C THR A 78 -13.11 -14.77 8.86
N ASP A 79 -13.50 -14.65 10.12
CA ASP A 79 -14.89 -14.66 10.55
C ASP A 79 -15.65 -13.48 9.90
N HIS A 80 -15.05 -12.29 9.88
CA HIS A 80 -15.64 -11.10 9.25
C HIS A 80 -15.81 -11.24 7.74
N ALA A 81 -14.81 -11.80 7.05
CA ALA A 81 -14.92 -12.13 5.63
C ALA A 81 -16.14 -13.04 5.40
N SER A 82 -16.30 -14.05 6.25
CA SER A 82 -17.36 -15.04 6.12
C SER A 82 -18.74 -14.46 6.34
N VAL A 83 -18.91 -13.59 7.35
CA VAL A 83 -20.14 -12.82 7.57
C VAL A 83 -20.51 -12.02 6.32
N ASN A 84 -19.56 -11.26 5.76
CA ASN A 84 -19.79 -10.42 4.59
C ASN A 84 -20.10 -11.24 3.32
N ALA A 85 -19.42 -12.37 3.12
CA ALA A 85 -19.69 -13.28 2.00
C ALA A 85 -21.10 -13.84 2.07
N ILE A 86 -21.54 -14.31 3.24
CA ILE A 86 -22.88 -14.88 3.43
C ILE A 86 -23.95 -13.81 3.20
N LEU A 87 -23.77 -12.60 3.75
CA LEU A 87 -24.71 -11.48 3.54
C LEU A 87 -24.80 -11.08 2.06
N SER A 88 -23.67 -11.05 1.35
CA SER A 88 -23.65 -10.80 -0.10
C SER A 88 -24.47 -11.85 -0.86
N VAL A 89 -24.34 -13.14 -0.51
CA VAL A 89 -25.12 -14.23 -1.13
C VAL A 89 -26.62 -14.10 -0.81
N ILE A 90 -26.98 -13.79 0.44
CA ILE A 90 -28.38 -13.55 0.82
C ILE A 90 -28.98 -12.44 -0.03
N LEU A 91 -28.29 -11.30 -0.16
CA LEU A 91 -28.78 -10.15 -0.92
C LEU A 91 -28.84 -10.42 -2.42
N SER A 92 -27.88 -11.15 -2.98
CA SER A 92 -27.89 -11.55 -4.38
C SER A 92 -29.06 -12.47 -4.72
N ASN A 93 -29.45 -13.34 -3.79
CA ASN A 93 -30.62 -14.19 -3.96
C ASN A 93 -31.91 -13.38 -3.75
N ALA A 94 -31.95 -12.49 -2.76
CA ALA A 94 -33.10 -11.63 -2.49
C ALA A 94 -33.40 -10.63 -3.62
N SER A 95 -32.39 -10.13 -4.34
CA SER A 95 -32.62 -9.26 -5.50
C SER A 95 -33.34 -9.98 -6.64
N LYS A 96 -33.09 -11.29 -6.79
CA LYS A 96 -33.79 -12.16 -7.75
C LYS A 96 -35.16 -12.60 -7.24
N GLU A 97 -35.27 -12.82 -5.94
CA GLU A 97 -36.45 -13.40 -5.31
C GLU A 97 -36.71 -12.77 -3.92
N PRO A 98 -37.43 -11.64 -3.85
CA PRO A 98 -37.56 -10.84 -2.62
C PRO A 98 -38.14 -11.58 -1.40
N ARG A 99 -38.98 -12.60 -1.62
CA ARG A 99 -39.54 -13.43 -0.54
C ARG A 99 -38.47 -14.18 0.28
N LEU A 100 -37.25 -14.34 -0.25
CA LEU A 100 -36.15 -14.95 0.49
C LEU A 100 -35.72 -14.10 1.71
N LEU A 101 -35.99 -12.79 1.71
CA LEU A 101 -35.71 -11.94 2.87
C LEU A 101 -36.56 -12.35 4.08
N GLU A 102 -37.83 -12.71 3.86
CA GLU A 102 -38.72 -13.17 4.92
C GLU A 102 -38.28 -14.55 5.45
N GLN A 103 -37.80 -15.42 4.57
CA GLN A 103 -37.30 -16.75 4.94
C GLN A 103 -36.02 -16.68 5.78
N MET A 104 -35.18 -15.66 5.57
CA MET A 104 -33.95 -15.42 6.31
C MET A 104 -34.16 -14.63 7.62
N SER A 105 -35.41 -14.32 7.99
CA SER A 105 -35.73 -13.56 9.21
C SER A 105 -35.57 -14.36 10.51
N SER A 106 -35.39 -15.69 10.42
CA SER A 106 -35.21 -16.58 11.58
C SER A 106 -33.74 -16.91 11.81
N ARG A 107 -33.35 -17.05 13.09
CA ARG A 107 -31.99 -17.50 13.48
C ARG A 107 -31.65 -18.88 12.90
N GLN A 108 -32.61 -19.79 12.88
CA GLN A 108 -32.40 -21.15 12.38
C GLN A 108 -32.07 -21.14 10.88
N SER A 109 -32.79 -20.36 10.08
CA SER A 109 -32.53 -20.22 8.64
C SER A 109 -31.11 -19.72 8.35
N VAL A 110 -30.66 -18.72 9.12
CA VAL A 110 -29.29 -18.19 8.99
C VAL A 110 -28.26 -19.24 9.40
N GLN A 111 -28.50 -19.96 10.49
CA GLN A 111 -27.61 -21.03 10.94
C GLN A 111 -27.49 -22.16 9.92
N ASP A 112 -28.61 -22.60 9.33
CA ASP A 112 -28.64 -23.62 8.28
C ASP A 112 -27.88 -23.17 7.04
N LEU A 113 -28.05 -21.90 6.64
CA LEU A 113 -27.30 -21.30 5.55
C LEU A 113 -25.80 -21.29 5.86
N VAL A 114 -25.37 -20.78 7.03
CA VAL A 114 -23.94 -20.77 7.44
C VAL A 114 -23.36 -22.18 7.44
N ASN A 115 -24.13 -23.18 7.88
CA ASN A 115 -23.71 -24.58 7.87
C ASN A 115 -23.55 -25.15 6.45
N SER A 116 -24.30 -24.64 5.47
CA SER A 116 -24.18 -25.03 4.07
C SER A 116 -22.90 -24.51 3.39
N PHE A 117 -22.25 -23.48 3.94
CA PHE A 117 -20.94 -22.99 3.47
C PHE A 117 -19.83 -23.94 3.96
N ALA A 118 -19.70 -25.07 3.27
CA ALA A 118 -18.65 -26.07 3.52
C ALA A 118 -17.24 -25.53 3.21
N ALA A 119 -17.13 -24.56 2.30
CA ALA A 119 -15.85 -24.01 1.83
C ALA A 119 -15.10 -23.19 2.89
N ILE A 120 -15.73 -22.86 4.02
CA ILE A 120 -15.14 -22.04 5.07
C ILE A 120 -14.82 -22.95 6.27
N ALA A 121 -13.78 -23.77 6.13
CA ALA A 121 -13.47 -24.82 7.11
C ALA A 121 -13.07 -24.30 8.49
N GLN A 122 -12.55 -23.06 8.58
CA GLN A 122 -11.91 -22.52 9.77
C GLN A 122 -12.71 -21.45 10.52
N ILE A 123 -14.00 -21.26 10.25
CA ILE A 123 -14.80 -20.25 10.98
C ILE A 123 -15.37 -20.73 12.30
N ASN A 124 -15.51 -19.78 13.22
CA ASN A 124 -16.41 -19.94 14.36
C ASN A 124 -17.88 -19.82 13.88
N ARG A 125 -18.46 -20.96 13.48
CA ARG A 125 -19.82 -21.01 12.88
C ARG A 125 -20.89 -20.39 13.77
N GLN A 126 -20.81 -20.55 15.09
CA GLN A 126 -21.78 -19.98 16.02
C GLN A 126 -21.69 -18.45 16.03
N GLN A 127 -20.48 -17.91 16.16
CA GLN A 127 -20.24 -16.46 16.15
C GLN A 127 -20.63 -15.84 14.81
N VAL A 128 -20.21 -16.44 13.69
CA VAL A 128 -20.57 -15.99 12.34
C VAL A 128 -22.09 -15.99 12.14
N SER A 129 -22.79 -17.03 12.57
CA SER A 129 -24.26 -17.11 12.44
C SER A 129 -24.97 -16.01 13.21
N GLU A 130 -24.55 -15.75 14.45
CA GLU A 130 -25.13 -14.67 15.26
C GLU A 130 -24.82 -13.29 14.64
N SER A 131 -23.60 -13.06 14.16
CA SER A 131 -23.23 -11.82 13.47
C SER A 131 -24.02 -11.61 12.18
N VAL A 132 -24.16 -12.64 11.33
CA VAL A 132 -24.99 -12.58 10.12
C VAL A 132 -26.43 -12.27 10.48
N TYR A 133 -27.00 -12.95 11.48
CA TYR A 133 -28.38 -12.72 11.91
C TYR A 133 -28.60 -11.28 12.39
N MET A 134 -27.72 -10.76 13.25
CA MET A 134 -27.84 -9.42 13.80
C MET A 134 -27.70 -8.33 12.72
N LEU A 135 -26.73 -8.47 11.82
CA LEU A 135 -26.53 -7.55 10.70
C LEU A 135 -27.69 -7.63 9.71
N PHE A 136 -28.13 -8.84 9.36
CA PHE A 136 -29.28 -9.05 8.49
C PHE A 136 -30.54 -8.40 9.08
N LYS A 137 -30.80 -8.56 10.38
CA LYS A 137 -31.96 -7.94 11.04
C LYS A 137 -31.88 -6.40 11.01
N LYS A 138 -30.70 -5.82 11.25
CA LYS A 138 -30.49 -4.36 11.18
C LYS A 138 -30.67 -3.85 9.74
N LEU A 139 -30.17 -4.60 8.77
CA LEU A 139 -30.30 -4.29 7.35
C LEU A 139 -31.75 -4.41 6.89
N HIS A 140 -32.44 -5.50 7.24
CA HIS A 140 -33.84 -5.73 6.90
C HIS A 140 -34.75 -4.61 7.42
N GLY A 141 -34.48 -4.10 8.63
CA GLY A 141 -35.17 -2.93 9.17
C GLY A 141 -34.95 -1.65 8.35
N ARG A 142 -33.77 -1.48 7.73
CA ARG A 142 -33.47 -0.37 6.81
C ARG A 142 -34.06 -0.59 5.42
N LEU A 143 -34.16 -1.84 4.98
CA LEU A 143 -34.64 -2.25 3.66
C LEU A 143 -36.16 -2.37 3.57
N GLY A 144 -36.93 -2.06 4.62
CA GLY A 144 -38.39 -2.14 4.59
C GLY A 144 -39.00 -1.27 3.48
N GLY A 145 -39.32 -1.89 2.33
CA GLY A 145 -39.80 -1.21 1.12
C GLY A 145 -38.74 -0.90 0.05
N ALA A 146 -37.51 -1.39 0.20
CA ALA A 146 -36.40 -1.18 -0.72
C ALA A 146 -36.64 -1.85 -2.09
N GLN A 147 -36.17 -1.22 -3.16
CA GLN A 147 -36.27 -1.74 -4.52
C GLN A 147 -35.10 -2.69 -4.84
N SER A 148 -35.19 -3.43 -5.95
CA SER A 148 -34.12 -4.35 -6.40
C SER A 148 -32.75 -3.66 -6.51
N THR A 149 -32.74 -2.41 -6.96
CA THR A 149 -31.53 -1.58 -7.10
C THR A 149 -30.85 -1.30 -5.76
N ASP A 150 -31.62 -1.19 -4.67
CA ASP A 150 -31.08 -0.98 -3.33
C ASP A 150 -30.42 -2.26 -2.82
N LEU A 151 -31.02 -3.43 -3.10
CA LEU A 151 -30.46 -4.73 -2.74
C LEU A 151 -29.15 -5.02 -3.47
N GLU A 152 -29.08 -4.71 -4.76
CA GLU A 152 -27.85 -4.85 -5.56
C GLU A 152 -26.71 -3.95 -5.07
N THR A 153 -27.04 -2.73 -4.63
CA THR A 153 -26.06 -1.81 -4.05
C THR A 153 -25.49 -2.38 -2.75
N HIS A 154 -26.35 -2.80 -1.81
CA HIS A 154 -25.89 -3.43 -0.58
C HIS A 154 -25.14 -4.75 -0.85
N GLN A 155 -25.58 -5.55 -1.82
CA GLN A 155 -24.88 -6.77 -2.22
C GLN A 155 -23.43 -6.47 -2.62
N ARG A 156 -23.22 -5.44 -3.45
CA ARG A 156 -21.91 -4.97 -3.89
C ARG A 156 -21.08 -4.48 -2.71
N ASP A 157 -21.72 -3.80 -1.76
CA ASP A 157 -21.03 -3.29 -0.59
C ASP A 157 -20.52 -4.42 0.32
N PHE A 158 -21.38 -5.41 0.59
CA PHE A 158 -20.99 -6.60 1.34
C PHE A 158 -19.95 -7.44 0.61
N HIS A 159 -20.02 -7.54 -0.73
CA HIS A 159 -19.02 -8.23 -1.52
C HIS A 159 -17.64 -7.54 -1.39
N SER A 160 -17.61 -6.23 -1.53
CA SER A 160 -16.38 -5.45 -1.38
C SER A 160 -15.82 -5.57 0.05
N ALA A 161 -16.68 -5.49 1.07
CA ALA A 161 -16.29 -5.68 2.46
C ALA A 161 -15.75 -7.09 2.74
N PHE A 162 -16.28 -8.13 2.08
CA PHE A 162 -15.72 -9.47 2.10
C PHE A 162 -14.28 -9.50 1.58
N LEU A 163 -14.05 -8.94 0.39
CA LEU A 163 -12.71 -8.89 -0.23
C LEU A 163 -11.72 -8.09 0.63
N CYS A 164 -12.17 -6.99 1.23
CA CYS A 164 -11.39 -6.21 2.20
C CYS A 164 -10.98 -7.06 3.42
N SER A 165 -11.91 -7.81 4.01
CA SER A 165 -11.62 -8.70 5.15
C SER A 165 -10.63 -9.80 4.77
N VAL A 166 -10.75 -10.37 3.57
CA VAL A 166 -9.80 -11.37 3.05
C VAL A 166 -8.40 -10.78 2.92
N ALA A 167 -8.27 -9.57 2.35
CA ALA A 167 -6.99 -8.88 2.24
C ALA A 167 -6.35 -8.61 3.62
N ARG A 168 -7.15 -8.25 4.64
CA ARG A 168 -6.69 -8.07 6.02
C ARG A 168 -6.22 -9.37 6.66
N ALA A 169 -7.05 -10.42 6.62
CA ALA A 169 -6.68 -11.73 7.15
C ALA A 169 -5.35 -12.20 6.54
N LYS A 170 -5.23 -12.04 5.22
CA LYS A 170 -4.02 -12.41 4.49
C LYS A 170 -2.80 -11.57 4.85
N SER A 171 -2.98 -10.28 5.09
CA SER A 171 -1.90 -9.39 5.55
C SER A 171 -1.38 -9.83 6.92
N VAL A 172 -2.27 -10.16 7.86
CA VAL A 172 -1.89 -10.68 9.19
C VAL A 172 -1.11 -11.99 9.05
N SER A 173 -1.64 -12.91 8.25
CA SER A 173 -1.01 -14.20 7.94
C SER A 173 0.42 -14.05 7.40
N LEU A 174 0.62 -13.14 6.45
CA LEU A 174 1.92 -12.86 5.84
C LEU A 174 2.86 -12.17 6.84
N SER A 175 2.38 -11.19 7.60
CA SER A 175 3.17 -10.48 8.62
C SER A 175 3.64 -11.38 9.77
N GLY A 176 2.93 -12.49 10.04
CA GLY A 176 3.37 -13.53 10.96
C GLY A 176 4.63 -14.26 10.51
N LYS A 177 5.00 -14.17 9.23
CA LYS A 177 6.21 -14.79 8.68
C LYS A 177 7.43 -13.86 8.81
N PRO A 178 8.62 -14.37 9.16
CA PRO A 178 9.80 -13.54 9.38
C PRO A 178 10.32 -12.86 8.11
N GLU A 179 9.93 -13.33 6.92
CA GLU A 179 10.34 -12.76 5.63
C GLU A 179 9.53 -11.53 5.22
N PHE A 180 8.34 -11.35 5.78
CA PHE A 180 7.37 -10.38 5.29
C PHE A 180 6.95 -9.37 6.34
N ASP A 181 6.59 -8.20 5.85
CA ASP A 181 5.84 -7.16 6.54
C ASP A 181 4.72 -6.74 5.60
N ALA A 182 3.50 -7.16 5.90
CA ALA A 182 2.37 -7.11 4.97
C ALA A 182 1.25 -6.22 5.50
N VAL A 183 0.72 -5.39 4.61
CA VAL A 183 -0.33 -4.41 4.90
C VAL A 183 -1.46 -4.54 3.90
N PRO A 184 -2.73 -4.38 4.32
CA PRO A 184 -3.84 -4.41 3.40
C PRO A 184 -3.91 -3.10 2.60
N LEU A 185 -3.99 -3.19 1.26
CA LEU A 185 -4.26 -2.06 0.36
C LEU A 185 -5.74 -2.01 0.03
N ILE A 186 -6.48 -1.31 0.87
CA ILE A 186 -7.94 -1.23 0.80
C ILE A 186 -8.33 0.22 0.61
N HIS A 187 -8.85 0.54 -0.58
CA HIS A 187 -9.59 1.77 -0.83
C HIS A 187 -11.08 1.42 -0.85
N TYR A 188 -11.74 1.54 0.30
CA TYR A 188 -13.18 1.32 0.38
C TYR A 188 -13.88 2.59 0.86
N PRO A 189 -14.56 3.34 -0.03
CA PRO A 189 -15.11 4.65 0.28
C PRO A 189 -16.35 4.58 1.20
N HIS A 190 -16.95 3.40 1.35
CA HIS A 190 -18.14 3.20 2.17
C HIS A 190 -17.75 2.68 3.56
N HIS A 191 -17.39 3.61 4.44
CA HIS A 191 -17.28 3.35 5.89
C HIS A 191 -18.67 3.22 6.51
N ASP A 192 -19.45 2.18 6.17
CA ASP A 192 -20.54 1.79 7.07
C ASP A 192 -19.90 0.95 8.18
N ASP A 193 -19.96 1.45 9.42
CA ASP A 193 -19.50 0.77 10.64
C ASP A 193 -20.10 -0.64 10.80
N LEU A 194 -21.18 -0.94 10.06
CA LEU A 194 -21.76 -2.26 9.93
C LEU A 194 -20.88 -3.31 9.27
N LEU A 195 -20.01 -2.91 8.34
CA LEU A 195 -19.34 -3.81 7.41
C LEU A 195 -17.95 -4.21 7.87
N MET A 196 -17.31 -3.37 8.68
CA MET A 196 -15.91 -3.50 9.07
C MET A 196 -15.73 -2.99 10.49
N PRO A 197 -15.08 -3.74 11.41
CA PRO A 197 -14.58 -3.16 12.64
C PRO A 197 -13.63 -2.04 12.25
N SER A 198 -13.63 -0.96 13.04
CA SER A 198 -12.66 0.13 12.93
C SER A 198 -11.27 -0.40 13.33
N ALA A 199 -10.69 -1.23 12.48
CA ALA A 199 -9.32 -1.62 12.61
C ALA A 199 -8.52 -0.33 12.53
N ARG A 200 -7.90 0.07 13.64
CA ARG A 200 -6.88 1.13 13.73
C ARG A 200 -5.63 0.80 12.89
N GLU A 201 -5.75 -0.13 11.96
CA GLU A 201 -4.63 -0.88 11.41
C GLU A 201 -4.16 -0.26 10.11
N ASN A 202 -2.84 -0.07 10.08
CA ASN A 202 -2.08 0.59 9.04
C ASN A 202 -2.40 2.06 8.78
N VAL A 203 -2.76 2.80 9.84
CA VAL A 203 -2.77 4.27 9.84
C VAL A 203 -1.48 4.82 9.22
N VAL A 204 -0.31 4.27 9.56
CA VAL A 204 0.97 4.71 9.00
C VAL A 204 1.04 4.48 7.49
N ALA A 205 0.78 3.26 7.02
CA ALA A 205 0.84 2.98 5.59
C ALA A 205 -0.17 3.83 4.80
N ASN A 206 -1.38 4.05 5.32
CA ASN A 206 -2.39 4.87 4.67
C ASN A 206 -1.97 6.36 4.57
N VAL A 207 -1.46 6.93 5.67
CA VAL A 207 -0.93 8.31 5.66
C VAL A 207 0.25 8.42 4.70
N VAL A 208 1.15 7.43 4.71
CA VAL A 208 2.30 7.41 3.80
C VAL A 208 1.86 7.31 2.34
N ILE A 209 0.98 6.37 1.98
CA ILE A 209 0.48 6.21 0.62
C ILE A 209 -0.17 7.52 0.15
N LYS A 210 -1.00 8.15 0.97
CA LYS A 210 -1.63 9.44 0.65
C LYS A 210 -0.62 10.55 0.33
N ASN A 211 0.55 10.53 0.97
CA ASN A 211 1.60 11.54 0.77
C ASN A 211 2.62 11.14 -0.31
N MET A 212 2.63 9.88 -0.75
CA MET A 212 3.47 9.44 -1.86
C MET A 212 3.06 10.17 -3.15
N PRO A 213 4.01 10.55 -4.02
CA PRO A 213 3.66 11.13 -5.30
C PRO A 213 2.91 10.13 -6.17
N THR A 214 1.97 10.63 -6.96
CA THR A 214 1.24 9.85 -7.97
C THR A 214 1.86 10.13 -9.33
N PRO A 215 2.64 9.20 -9.92
CA PRO A 215 3.17 9.39 -11.26
C PRO A 215 2.05 9.58 -12.28
N SER A 216 2.23 10.50 -13.22
CA SER A 216 1.25 10.75 -14.30
C SER A 216 0.87 9.44 -15.05
N PRO A 217 -0.37 9.34 -15.56
CA PRO A 217 -0.78 8.24 -16.45
C PRO A 217 0.20 7.99 -17.60
N ASP A 218 0.82 9.04 -18.15
CA ASP A 218 1.78 8.95 -19.26
C ASP A 218 3.18 8.45 -18.85
N THR A 219 3.46 8.32 -17.55
CA THR A 219 4.76 7.83 -17.06
C THR A 219 4.91 6.33 -17.38
N PRO A 220 5.92 5.88 -18.15
CA PRO A 220 6.08 4.46 -18.45
C PRO A 220 6.40 3.66 -17.17
N TRP A 221 5.93 2.41 -17.11
CA TRP A 221 6.17 1.53 -15.96
C TRP A 221 7.67 1.26 -15.75
N GLU A 222 8.45 1.23 -16.83
CA GLU A 222 9.89 1.09 -16.86
C GLU A 222 10.56 2.22 -16.05
N ALA A 223 10.10 3.47 -16.16
CA ALA A 223 10.68 4.57 -15.39
C ALA A 223 10.44 4.40 -13.88
N VAL A 224 9.29 3.84 -13.49
CA VAL A 224 9.00 3.49 -12.09
C VAL A 224 9.91 2.34 -11.63
N MET A 225 10.16 1.34 -12.48
CA MET A 225 11.06 0.22 -12.18
C MET A 225 12.51 0.68 -12.05
N ASP A 226 12.99 1.50 -12.99
CA ASP A 226 14.35 2.05 -12.98
C ASP A 226 14.60 2.88 -11.73
N PHE A 227 13.63 3.72 -11.35
CA PHE A 227 13.70 4.48 -10.11
C PHE A 227 13.86 3.58 -8.88
N ARG A 228 13.02 2.53 -8.77
CA ARG A 228 13.08 1.54 -7.67
C ARG A 228 14.33 0.68 -7.69
N GLY A 229 14.87 0.40 -8.87
CA GLY A 229 16.07 -0.41 -9.08
C GLY A 229 17.36 0.32 -8.72
N HIS A 230 17.33 1.66 -8.67
CA HIS A 230 18.53 2.44 -8.42
C HIS A 230 19.07 2.25 -6.98
N PRO A 231 20.37 1.96 -6.78
CA PRO A 231 20.91 1.63 -5.44
C PRO A 231 20.70 2.71 -4.37
N ASP A 232 20.87 3.98 -4.75
CA ASP A 232 20.64 5.11 -3.82
C ASP A 232 19.16 5.19 -3.39
N THR A 233 18.23 4.88 -4.30
CA THR A 233 16.79 4.86 -4.05
C THR A 233 16.40 3.70 -3.13
N GLN A 234 16.96 2.50 -3.36
CA GLN A 234 16.70 1.33 -2.51
C GLN A 234 17.15 1.54 -1.06
N ARG A 235 18.27 2.25 -0.87
CA ARG A 235 18.74 2.62 0.46
C ARG A 235 17.76 3.57 1.14
N ARG A 236 17.33 4.64 0.47
CA ARG A 236 16.35 5.59 1.00
C ARG A 236 15.02 4.91 1.32
N LEU A 237 14.54 4.04 0.45
CA LEU A 237 13.31 3.26 0.67
C LEU A 237 13.41 2.35 1.89
N PHE A 238 14.59 1.77 2.13
CA PHE A 238 14.83 1.00 3.35
C PHE A 238 14.75 1.86 4.61
N ASP A 239 15.41 3.02 4.62
CA ASP A 239 15.38 3.95 5.76
C ASP A 239 13.94 4.45 6.01
N PHE A 240 13.19 4.72 4.95
CA PHE A 240 11.79 5.16 5.01
C PHE A 240 10.88 4.11 5.63
N ARG A 241 10.95 2.86 5.14
CA ARG A 241 10.15 1.77 5.72
C ARG A 241 10.57 1.43 7.14
N TYR A 242 11.84 1.60 7.48
CA TYR A 242 12.30 1.47 8.86
C TYR A 242 11.64 2.51 9.76
N TRP A 243 11.56 3.78 9.32
CA TRP A 243 10.82 4.83 10.04
C TRP A 243 9.33 4.47 10.16
N MET A 244 8.67 4.02 9.08
CA MET A 244 7.27 3.57 9.13
C MET A 244 7.05 2.50 10.19
N GLY A 245 7.92 1.48 10.23
CA GLY A 245 7.83 0.40 11.21
C GLY A 245 8.15 0.83 12.64
N LYS A 246 9.00 1.85 12.82
CA LYS A 246 9.25 2.47 14.14
C LYS A 246 8.00 3.19 14.63
N VAL A 247 7.46 4.10 13.81
CA VAL A 247 6.27 4.89 14.13
C VAL A 247 5.07 3.98 14.39
N ALA A 248 4.86 2.96 13.55
CA ALA A 248 3.76 2.01 13.74
C ALA A 248 3.79 1.31 15.11
N LYS A 249 4.99 1.03 15.65
CA LYS A 249 5.14 0.45 16.99
C LYS A 249 4.87 1.48 18.09
N GLU A 250 5.25 2.73 17.90
CA GLU A 250 4.97 3.82 18.84
C GLU A 250 3.46 4.10 18.91
N LEU A 251 2.77 4.16 17.77
CA LEU A 251 1.31 4.27 17.67
C LEU A 251 0.54 3.08 18.27
N ALA A 252 1.14 1.89 18.32
CA ALA A 252 0.49 0.73 18.94
C ALA A 252 0.46 0.82 20.48
N VAL A 253 1.33 1.67 21.06
CA VAL A 253 1.47 1.87 22.50
C VAL A 253 0.75 3.14 22.97
N ASP A 254 0.63 4.16 22.10
CA ASP A 254 0.11 5.48 22.44
C ASP A 254 -1.15 5.87 21.66
N THR A 255 -1.94 6.82 22.17
CA THR A 255 -3.16 7.34 21.50
C THR A 255 -2.89 8.40 20.44
N THR A 256 -1.72 8.38 19.80
CA THR A 256 -1.34 9.36 18.79
C THR A 256 -2.36 9.36 17.65
N SER A 257 -2.85 10.55 17.31
CA SER A 257 -3.88 10.74 16.30
C SER A 257 -3.29 10.72 14.89
N VAL A 258 -4.12 10.41 13.89
CA VAL A 258 -3.74 10.48 12.46
C VAL A 258 -3.16 11.85 12.10
N SER A 259 -3.69 12.91 12.71
CA SER A 259 -3.26 14.31 12.51
C SER A 259 -1.83 14.54 13.01
N GLU A 260 -1.45 13.97 14.14
CA GLU A 260 -0.08 14.10 14.69
C GLU A 260 0.93 13.39 13.78
N LEU A 261 0.56 12.25 13.18
CA LEU A 261 1.40 11.56 12.21
C LEU A 261 1.59 12.37 10.93
N GLU A 262 0.53 12.97 10.40
CA GLU A 262 0.61 13.87 9.24
C GLU A 262 1.54 15.06 9.55
N GLN A 263 1.41 15.67 10.73
CA GLN A 263 2.28 16.77 11.18
C GLN A 263 3.75 16.35 11.34
N GLU A 264 4.03 15.17 11.88
CA GLU A 264 5.39 14.65 11.99
C GLU A 264 6.01 14.45 10.60
N LEU A 265 5.27 13.86 9.66
CA LEU A 265 5.74 13.65 8.29
C LEU A 265 6.03 14.98 7.58
N ASP A 266 5.15 15.98 7.74
CA ASP A 266 5.33 17.33 7.20
C ASP A 266 6.57 18.00 7.81
N TYR A 267 6.74 17.90 9.13
CA TYR A 267 7.89 18.44 9.84
C TYR A 267 9.21 17.83 9.35
N LEU A 268 9.30 16.50 9.27
CA LEU A 268 10.49 15.82 8.76
C LEU A 268 10.78 16.21 7.31
N THR A 269 9.72 16.35 6.49
CA THR A 269 9.80 16.79 5.08
C THR A 269 10.39 18.18 4.95
N HIS A 270 9.94 19.09 5.79
CA HIS A 270 10.45 20.45 5.84
C HIS A 270 11.92 20.49 6.26
N GLU A 271 12.27 19.87 7.39
CA GLU A 271 13.64 19.86 7.95
C GLU A 271 14.64 19.25 6.97
N TYR A 272 14.30 18.10 6.38
CA TYR A 272 15.15 17.44 5.40
C TYR A 272 15.35 18.33 4.17
N THR A 273 14.28 18.92 3.64
CA THR A 273 14.33 19.73 2.41
C THR A 273 15.17 20.99 2.61
N GLU A 274 14.97 21.73 3.70
CA GLU A 274 15.75 22.94 3.99
C GLU A 274 17.22 22.61 4.27
N HIS A 275 17.50 21.53 5.01
CA HIS A 275 18.88 21.08 5.21
C HIS A 275 19.57 20.75 3.88
N MET A 276 18.90 20.01 2.99
CA MET A 276 19.47 19.64 1.69
C MET A 276 19.62 20.82 0.73
N LYS A 277 18.73 21.81 0.81
CA LYS A 277 18.86 23.07 0.07
C LYS A 277 20.11 23.85 0.49
N LEU A 278 20.33 24.01 1.81
CA LEU A 278 21.53 24.66 2.34
C LEU A 278 22.81 23.88 1.99
N ALA A 279 22.77 22.54 2.06
CA ALA A 279 23.90 21.70 1.69
C ALA A 279 24.27 21.86 0.20
N LYS A 280 23.28 21.87 -0.70
CA LYS A 280 23.50 22.10 -2.14
C LYS A 280 24.14 23.47 -2.40
N LEU A 281 23.62 24.54 -1.77
CA LEU A 281 24.18 25.89 -1.90
C LEU A 281 25.65 25.96 -1.44
N LYS A 282 26.00 25.31 -0.32
CA LYS A 282 27.40 25.24 0.17
C LYS A 282 28.31 24.50 -0.80
N ILE A 283 27.87 23.37 -1.33
CA ILE A 283 28.68 22.56 -2.26
C ILE A 283 28.91 23.33 -3.57
N GLU A 284 27.90 24.06 -4.05
CA GLU A 284 28.00 24.89 -5.25
C GLU A 284 28.94 26.09 -5.04
N SER A 285 28.84 26.79 -3.90
CA SER A 285 29.67 27.97 -3.61
C SER A 285 31.15 27.61 -3.43
N THR A 286 31.48 26.51 -2.75
CA THR A 286 32.87 26.03 -2.60
C THR A 286 33.51 25.73 -3.95
N THR A 287 32.74 25.25 -4.94
CA THR A 287 33.30 24.97 -6.28
C THR A 287 33.59 26.24 -7.07
N ALA A 288 32.74 27.27 -6.96
CA ALA A 288 32.96 28.56 -7.61
C ALA A 288 34.22 29.26 -7.08
N GLU A 289 34.41 29.20 -5.75
CA GLU A 289 35.59 29.76 -5.09
C GLU A 289 36.88 29.05 -5.54
N THR A 290 36.86 27.72 -5.64
CA THR A 290 38.02 26.92 -6.10
C THR A 290 38.41 27.19 -7.56
N LEU A 291 37.44 27.44 -8.44
CA LEU A 291 37.69 27.76 -9.85
C LEU A 291 38.34 29.14 -10.04
N ILE A 292 37.94 30.13 -9.23
CA ILE A 292 38.51 31.48 -9.29
C ILE A 292 39.98 31.46 -8.83
N THR A 293 40.30 30.72 -7.78
CA THR A 293 41.69 30.56 -7.30
C THR A 293 42.57 29.85 -8.31
N LEU A 294 42.03 28.88 -9.05
CA LEU A 294 42.79 28.13 -10.06
C LEU A 294 43.08 28.97 -11.33
N ILE A 295 42.18 29.88 -11.70
CA ILE A 295 42.37 30.78 -12.85
C ILE A 295 43.47 31.82 -12.53
N ALA A 296 43.64 32.18 -11.25
CA ALA A 296 44.74 33.06 -10.83
C ALA A 296 46.13 32.39 -10.91
N GLU A 297 46.22 31.05 -10.96
CA GLU A 297 47.48 30.30 -10.98
C GLU A 297 47.88 29.76 -12.37
N VAL A 298 46.98 29.78 -13.37
CA VAL A 298 47.20 29.15 -14.70
C VAL A 298 47.10 30.18 -15.83
N ALA A 299 47.96 31.20 -15.79
CA ALA A 299 48.08 32.17 -16.87
C ALA A 299 49.12 31.82 -17.96
N GLU A 300 49.83 30.68 -17.89
CA GLU A 300 51.00 30.49 -18.80
C GLU A 300 51.02 29.29 -19.78
N ASP A 301 50.10 28.32 -19.82
CA ASP A 301 50.23 27.24 -20.83
C ASP A 301 48.91 26.53 -21.24
N VAL A 302 48.25 27.03 -22.29
CA VAL A 302 46.84 26.69 -22.61
C VAL A 302 46.63 25.51 -23.60
N ILE A 303 47.66 24.95 -24.24
CA ILE A 303 47.42 24.08 -25.43
C ILE A 303 47.37 22.56 -25.12
N LYS A 304 47.84 22.07 -23.96
CA LYS A 304 47.80 20.62 -23.58
C LYS A 304 46.65 20.22 -22.63
N LEU A 305 45.71 21.12 -22.33
CA LEU A 305 44.83 21.05 -21.15
C LEU A 305 43.51 20.26 -21.26
N LYS A 306 43.01 19.98 -22.48
CA LYS A 306 41.64 19.44 -22.66
C LYS A 306 41.35 18.08 -21.99
N PHE A 307 42.37 17.23 -21.80
CA PHE A 307 42.22 15.96 -21.06
C PHE A 307 42.23 16.16 -19.54
N LYS A 308 43.05 17.08 -19.01
CA LYS A 308 43.07 17.39 -17.58
C LYS A 308 41.75 18.03 -17.14
N ASP A 309 41.17 18.89 -17.97
CA ASP A 309 39.91 19.57 -17.66
C ASP A 309 38.72 18.60 -17.66
N ALA A 310 38.67 17.65 -18.60
CA ALA A 310 37.68 16.59 -18.59
C ALA A 310 37.80 15.67 -17.36
N VAL A 311 39.03 15.29 -16.98
CA VAL A 311 39.29 14.48 -15.79
C VAL A 311 38.92 15.23 -14.51
N LYS A 312 39.26 16.53 -14.41
CA LYS A 312 38.85 17.41 -13.30
C LYS A 312 37.34 17.55 -13.20
N ALA A 313 36.62 17.66 -14.33
CA ALA A 313 35.16 17.72 -14.35
C ALA A 313 34.52 16.42 -13.83
N VAL A 314 35.05 15.25 -14.22
CA VAL A 314 34.56 13.97 -13.68
C VAL A 314 34.86 13.84 -12.19
N PHE A 315 36.07 14.23 -11.75
CA PHE A 315 36.41 14.22 -10.32
C PHE A 315 35.58 15.20 -9.52
N SER A 316 35.31 16.41 -10.02
CA SER A 316 34.49 17.40 -9.31
C SER A 316 33.04 16.94 -9.18
N LEU A 317 32.48 16.29 -10.22
CA LEU A 317 31.15 15.66 -10.15
C LEU A 317 31.11 14.54 -9.09
N ARG A 318 32.14 13.68 -9.03
CA ARG A 318 32.25 12.64 -7.99
C ARG A 318 32.36 13.24 -6.58
N HIS A 319 33.19 14.26 -6.38
CA HIS A 319 33.32 14.92 -5.08
C HIS A 319 32.02 15.59 -4.65
N ARG A 320 31.29 16.23 -5.57
CA ARG A 320 29.94 16.78 -5.30
C ARG A 320 28.97 15.68 -4.90
N LYS A 321 28.95 14.54 -5.60
CA LYS A 321 28.11 13.41 -5.23
C LYS A 321 28.44 12.89 -3.84
N ILE A 322 29.73 12.73 -3.50
CA ILE A 322 30.17 12.29 -2.17
C ILE A 322 29.75 13.28 -1.09
N ALA A 323 30.04 14.58 -1.27
CA ALA A 323 29.67 15.62 -0.32
C ALA A 323 28.14 15.71 -0.11
N LEU A 324 27.36 15.52 -1.18
CA LEU A 324 25.90 15.50 -1.09
C LEU A 324 25.39 14.25 -0.33
N LEU A 325 25.99 13.08 -0.56
CA LEU A 325 25.67 11.86 0.20
C LEU A 325 26.08 11.96 1.68
N GLU A 326 27.18 12.64 1.98
CA GLU A 326 27.62 12.92 3.36
C GLU A 326 26.66 13.87 4.06
N ALA A 327 26.25 14.95 3.38
CA ALA A 327 25.24 15.87 3.88
C ALA A 327 23.89 15.18 4.12
N GLU A 328 23.43 14.35 3.17
CA GLU A 328 22.21 13.55 3.32
C GLU A 328 22.29 12.60 4.51
N ARG A 329 23.45 11.96 4.75
CA ARG A 329 23.65 11.07 5.89
C ARG A 329 23.54 11.81 7.23
N GLN A 330 23.86 13.10 7.28
CA GLN A 330 23.79 13.94 8.48
C GLN A 330 22.47 14.71 8.60
N ALA A 331 21.63 14.68 7.57
CA ALA A 331 20.41 15.46 7.53
C ALA A 331 19.41 15.00 8.61
N PRO A 332 18.75 15.94 9.32
CA PRO A 332 17.55 15.61 10.08
C PRO A 332 16.47 15.08 9.13
N GLY A 333 15.67 14.11 9.58
CA GLY A 333 14.63 13.49 8.77
C GLY A 333 15.14 12.69 7.56
N ARG A 334 16.41 12.29 7.50
CA ARG A 334 16.95 11.53 6.34
C ARG A 334 16.15 10.26 5.99
N GLU A 335 15.44 9.69 6.95
CA GLU A 335 14.54 8.56 6.76
C GLU A 335 13.46 8.81 5.71
N ILE A 336 12.98 10.04 5.54
CA ILE A 336 11.96 10.40 4.54
C ILE A 336 12.57 10.86 3.21
N ALA A 337 13.90 10.76 3.03
CA ALA A 337 14.58 11.15 1.80
C ALA A 337 14.00 10.46 0.55
N TYR A 338 13.46 9.25 0.73
CA TYR A 338 12.75 8.52 -0.33
C TYR A 338 11.54 9.30 -0.85
N LEU A 339 10.70 9.79 0.06
CA LEU A 339 9.48 10.53 -0.25
C LEU A 339 9.80 11.80 -1.04
N VAL A 340 10.79 12.57 -0.57
CA VAL A 340 11.23 13.81 -1.21
C VAL A 340 11.82 13.55 -2.60
N GLU A 341 12.63 12.51 -2.74
CA GLU A 341 13.21 12.16 -4.04
C GLU A 341 12.14 11.65 -5.02
N ALA A 342 11.23 10.80 -4.56
CA ALA A 342 10.11 10.35 -5.38
C ALA A 342 9.25 11.54 -5.83
N ALA A 343 8.94 12.48 -4.92
CA ALA A 343 8.17 13.68 -5.25
C ALA A 343 8.92 14.59 -6.25
N ARG A 344 10.24 14.68 -6.16
CA ARG A 344 11.06 15.40 -7.14
C ARG A 344 10.97 14.78 -8.54
N VAL A 345 10.90 13.46 -8.64
CA VAL A 345 10.86 12.72 -9.90
C VAL A 345 9.45 12.64 -10.50
N PHE A 346 8.43 12.44 -9.66
CA PHE A 346 7.07 12.11 -10.09
C PHE A 346 5.98 13.10 -9.62
N GLY A 347 6.31 14.10 -8.80
CA GLY A 347 5.33 15.03 -8.22
C GLY A 347 5.04 16.27 -9.08
N ASN A 348 5.80 16.49 -10.16
CA ASN A 348 5.65 17.63 -11.07
C ASN A 348 5.01 17.26 -12.43
N SER A 349 4.35 16.11 -12.51
CA SER A 349 3.78 15.57 -13.76
C SER A 349 2.28 15.78 -13.89
#